data_AF-A0A832PV38-F1
#
_entry.id   AF-A0A832PV38-F1
#
_cell.length_a   1.000
_cell.length_b   1.000
_cell.length_c   1.000
_cell.angle_alpha   90.00
_cell.angle_beta   90.00
_cell.angle_gamma   90.00
#
_symmetry.space_group_name_H-M   'P 1'
#
loop_
_entity.id
_entity.type
_entity.pdbx_description
1 polymer ?
#
loop_
_entity_poly.entity_id
_entity_poly.type
_entity_poly.pdbx_seq_one_letter_code
_entity_poly.pdbx_strand_id
1 'polypeptide(L)'
;MEKYVRIAFVVGGLLVYVILASFFSWFFQLVAPNLDYPILGNDFFVSNVIALVAAMGGVIYVWFNPRITKFAMEVAAELRNVTWPNWPETRVGTIVVVVATIVISLILGFFDLVWGWLSTLVYRL
;
A
#
# COMPACT_ATOMS: atom_id res chain seq x y z
N MET A 1 -6.99 3.56 -24.97
CA MET A 1 -6.85 2.60 -23.85
C MET A 1 -5.40 2.23 -23.63
N GLU A 2 -4.65 1.86 -24.67
CA GLU A 2 -3.21 1.53 -24.52
C GLU A 2 -2.37 2.60 -23.83
N LYS A 3 -2.58 3.89 -24.16
CA LYS A 3 -1.89 5.01 -23.48
C LYS A 3 -2.12 5.00 -21.97
N TYR A 4 -3.37 4.77 -21.52
CA TYR A 4 -3.72 4.75 -20.11
C TYR A 4 -3.12 3.53 -19.39
N VAL A 5 -3.10 2.37 -20.04
CA VAL A 5 -2.47 1.14 -19.51
C VAL A 5 -0.95 1.30 -19.39
N ARG A 6 -0.28 1.88 -20.39
CA ARG A 6 1.16 2.16 -20.32
C ARG A 6 1.51 3.15 -19.21
N ILE A 7 0.71 4.20 -19.03
CA ILE A 7 0.87 5.13 -17.90
C ILE A 7 0.68 4.40 -16.57
N ALA A 8 -0.32 3.52 -16.45
CA ALA A 8 -0.54 2.73 -15.24
C ALA A 8 0.65 1.83 -14.89
N PHE A 9 1.33 1.23 -15.88
CA PHE A 9 2.55 0.45 -15.65
C PHE A 9 3.71 1.32 -15.14
N VAL A 10 3.88 2.53 -15.67
CA VAL A 10 4.92 3.46 -15.21
C VAL A 10 4.64 3.93 -13.78
N VAL A 11 3.39 4.30 -13.48
CA VAL A 11 2.98 4.72 -12.13
C VAL A 11 3.11 3.55 -11.14
N GLY A 12 2.67 2.35 -11.52
CA GLY A 12 2.84 1.15 -10.72
C GLY A 12 4.32 0.83 -10.47
N GLY A 13 5.18 1.00 -11.48
CA GLY A 13 6.62 0.86 -11.33
C GLY A 13 7.23 1.87 -10.35
N LEU A 14 6.75 3.11 -10.35
CA LEU A 14 7.19 4.14 -9.39
C LEU A 14 6.78 3.78 -7.96
N LEU A 15 5.56 3.29 -7.76
CA LEU A 15 5.11 2.79 -6.45
C LEU A 15 5.96 1.60 -5.99
N VAL A 16 6.23 0.65 -6.88
CA VAL A 16 7.11 -0.49 -6.60
C VAL A 16 8.50 0.02 -6.22
N TYR A 17 9.05 1.00 -6.93
CA TYR A 17 10.33 1.62 -6.59
C TYR A 17 10.38 2.14 -5.14
N VAL A 18 9.36 2.90 -4.69
CA VAL A 18 9.33 3.45 -3.33
C VAL A 18 9.34 2.34 -2.27
N ILE A 19 8.58 1.27 -2.52
CA ILE A 19 8.52 0.10 -1.63
C ILE A 19 9.86 -0.65 -1.65
N LEU A 20 10.43 -0.87 -2.83
CA LEU A 20 11.69 -1.59 -3.00
C LEU A 20 12.86 -0.84 -2.36
N ALA A 21 12.90 0.49 -2.49
CA ALA A 21 13.91 1.35 -1.88
C ALA A 21 13.88 1.23 -0.35
N SER A 22 12.68 1.32 0.24
CA SER A 22 12.48 1.16 1.68
C SER A 22 12.89 -0.24 2.15
N PHE A 23 12.50 -1.28 1.39
CA PHE A 23 12.87 -2.67 1.67
C PHE A 23 14.39 -2.89 1.61
N PHE A 24 15.05 -2.39 0.55
CA PHE A 24 16.50 -2.54 0.40
C PHE A 24 17.28 -1.78 1.46
N SER A 25 16.86 -0.58 1.84
CA SER A 25 17.49 0.17 2.94
C SER A 25 17.42 -0.60 4.26
N TRP A 26 16.24 -1.10 4.63
CA TRP A 26 16.09 -1.97 5.82
C TRP A 26 16.94 -3.25 5.71
N PHE A 27 16.95 -3.89 4.54
CA PHE A 27 17.71 -5.13 4.32
C PHE A 27 19.23 -4.91 4.43
N PHE A 28 19.76 -3.84 3.84
CA PHE A 28 21.18 -3.53 3.90
C PHE A 28 21.62 -3.15 5.32
N GLN A 29 20.79 -2.43 6.07
CA GLN A 29 21.05 -2.16 7.49
C GLN A 29 21.19 -3.44 8.32
N LEU A 30 20.41 -4.48 8.00
CA LEU A 30 20.41 -5.74 8.75
C LEU A 30 21.58 -6.66 8.36
N VAL A 31 21.92 -6.76 7.07
CA VAL A 31 22.89 -7.74 6.56
C VAL A 31 24.29 -7.17 6.42
N ALA A 32 24.41 -5.95 5.88
CA ALA A 32 25.69 -5.37 5.50
C ALA A 32 25.63 -3.83 5.54
N PRO A 33 25.71 -3.23 6.74
CA PRO A 33 25.51 -1.78 6.91
C PRO A 33 26.55 -0.92 6.16
N ASN A 34 27.71 -1.49 5.83
CA ASN A 34 28.77 -0.80 5.10
C ASN A 34 28.49 -0.65 3.59
N LEU A 35 27.49 -1.38 3.05
CA LEU A 35 27.16 -1.33 1.63
C LEU A 35 26.20 -0.20 1.28
N ASP A 36 25.51 0.40 2.26
CA ASP A 36 24.56 1.50 2.02
C ASP A 36 25.24 2.86 2.22
N TYR A 37 26.17 3.20 1.32
CA TYR A 37 26.83 4.50 1.32
C TYR A 37 26.06 5.54 0.49
N PRO A 38 26.08 6.83 0.87
CA PRO A 38 25.46 7.89 0.08
C PRO A 38 26.24 8.10 -1.22
N ILE A 39 25.54 8.08 -2.35
CA ILE A 39 26.12 8.23 -3.70
C ILE A 39 25.92 9.66 -4.22
N LEU A 40 24.74 10.25 -4.02
CA LEU A 40 24.39 11.54 -4.61
C LEU A 40 23.63 12.44 -3.62
N GLY A 41 24.37 13.19 -2.80
CA GLY A 41 23.79 13.95 -1.70
C GLY A 41 23.39 13.05 -0.51
N ASN A 42 22.80 13.66 0.52
CA ASN A 42 22.57 12.99 1.81
C ASN A 42 21.39 11.98 1.79
N ASP A 43 20.57 11.98 0.73
CA ASP A 43 19.32 11.22 0.66
C ASP A 43 19.33 10.08 -0.39
N PHE A 44 20.39 9.98 -1.21
CA PHE A 44 20.49 8.99 -2.29
C PHE A 44 21.53 7.91 -1.97
N PHE A 45 21.03 6.80 -1.44
CA PHE A 45 21.83 5.64 -1.04
C PHE A 45 21.90 4.56 -2.15
N VAL A 46 22.81 3.59 -2.01
CA VAL A 46 22.96 2.44 -2.92
C VAL A 46 21.65 1.66 -3.04
N SER A 47 20.90 1.53 -1.95
CA SER A 47 19.56 0.94 -1.92
C SER A 47 18.60 1.56 -2.94
N ASN A 48 18.60 2.89 -3.10
CA ASN A 48 17.74 3.58 -4.08
C ASN A 48 18.13 3.26 -5.52
N VAL A 49 19.43 3.13 -5.81
CA VAL A 49 19.89 2.83 -7.18
C VAL A 49 19.51 1.40 -7.57
N ILE A 50 19.74 0.44 -6.67
CA ILE A 50 19.34 -0.96 -6.90
C ILE A 50 17.82 -1.07 -7.04
N ALA A 51 17.08 -0.34 -6.19
CA ALA A 51 15.64 -0.28 -6.27
C ALA A 51 15.14 0.26 -7.61
N LEU A 52 15.77 1.32 -8.10
CA LEU A 52 15.42 1.95 -9.38
C LEU A 52 15.67 1.00 -10.55
N VAL A 53 16.83 0.35 -10.59
CA VAL A 53 17.18 -0.60 -11.66
C VAL A 53 16.22 -1.77 -11.67
N ALA A 54 15.92 -2.35 -10.51
CA ALA A 54 14.98 -3.45 -10.38
C ALA A 54 13.55 -3.03 -10.79
N ALA A 55 13.09 -1.85 -10.38
CA ALA A 55 11.78 -1.33 -10.75
C ALA A 55 11.68 -1.05 -12.26
N MET A 56 12.69 -0.41 -12.86
CA MET A 56 12.74 -0.18 -14.31
C MET A 56 12.74 -1.49 -15.09
N GLY A 57 13.56 -2.47 -14.67
CA GLY A 57 13.58 -3.81 -15.26
C GLY A 57 12.22 -4.51 -15.19
N GLY A 58 11.52 -4.39 -14.05
CA GLY A 58 10.18 -4.92 -13.86
C GLY A 58 9.14 -4.28 -14.80
N VAL A 59 9.15 -2.95 -14.94
CA VAL A 59 8.25 -2.23 -15.86
C VAL A 59 8.49 -2.65 -17.30
N ILE A 60 9.76 -2.73 -17.73
CA ILE A 60 10.14 -3.18 -19.07
C ILE A 60 9.62 -4.60 -19.31
N TYR A 61 9.86 -5.52 -18.37
CA TYR A 61 9.41 -6.90 -18.48
C TYR A 61 7.88 -7.01 -18.63
N VAL A 62 7.13 -6.26 -17.83
CA VAL A 62 5.66 -6.22 -17.90
C VAL A 62 5.18 -5.68 -19.24
N TRP A 63 5.83 -4.65 -19.77
CA TRP A 63 5.49 -4.04 -21.05
C TRP A 63 5.74 -4.99 -22.22
N PHE A 64 6.86 -5.71 -22.23
CA PHE A 64 7.18 -6.65 -23.31
C PHE A 64 6.34 -7.93 -23.27
N ASN A 65 5.70 -8.26 -22.15
CA ASN A 65 4.88 -9.46 -22.04
C ASN A 65 3.45 -9.24 -22.59
N PRO A 66 3.10 -9.84 -23.75
CA PRO A 66 1.81 -9.57 -24.39
C PRO A 66 0.62 -10.10 -23.58
N ARG A 67 0.82 -11.13 -22.73
CA ARG A 67 -0.25 -11.67 -21.88
C ARG A 67 -0.69 -10.65 -20.82
N ILE A 68 0.27 -10.02 -20.16
CA ILE A 68 0.00 -9.04 -19.09
C ILE A 68 -0.60 -7.77 -19.69
N THR A 69 -0.05 -7.30 -20.80
CA THR A 69 -0.58 -6.11 -21.50
C THR A 69 -2.00 -6.35 -22.01
N LYS A 70 -2.30 -7.53 -22.57
CA LYS A 70 -3.66 -7.90 -22.99
C LYS A 70 -4.63 -7.93 -21.81
N PHE A 71 -4.25 -8.58 -20.71
CA PHE A 71 -5.07 -8.65 -19.49
C PHE A 71 -5.36 -7.25 -18.92
N ALA A 72 -4.35 -6.38 -18.83
CA ALA A 72 -4.53 -5.01 -18.34
C ALA A 72 -5.48 -4.19 -19.23
N MET A 73 -5.47 -4.44 -20.55
CA MET A 73 -6.40 -3.82 -21.49
C MET A 73 -7.84 -4.31 -21.30
N GLU A 74 -8.04 -5.60 -21.01
CA GLU A 74 -9.36 -6.17 -20.68
C GLU A 74 -9.90 -5.57 -19.38
N VAL A 75 -9.07 -5.47 -18.33
CA VAL A 75 -9.44 -4.80 -17.07
C VAL A 75 -9.83 -3.34 -17.31
N ALA A 76 -9.05 -2.60 -18.10
CA ALA A 76 -9.38 -1.20 -18.42
C ALA A 76 -10.68 -1.06 -19.22
N ALA A 77 -11.01 -2.04 -20.08
CA ALA A 77 -12.27 -2.07 -20.81
C ALA A 77 -13.45 -2.33 -19.87
N GLU A 78 -13.28 -3.21 -18.88
CA GLU A 78 -14.32 -3.53 -17.90
C GLU A 78 -14.54 -2.39 -16.89
N LEU A 79 -13.46 -1.77 -16.41
CA LEU A 79 -13.52 -0.59 -15.53
C LEU A 79 -14.28 0.59 -16.14
N ARG A 80 -14.34 0.68 -17.47
CA ARG A 80 -15.15 1.70 -18.17
C ARG A 80 -16.66 1.46 -18.00
N ASN A 81 -17.06 0.20 -17.86
CA ASN A 81 -18.46 -0.17 -17.68
C ASN A 81 -18.90 -0.05 -16.21
N VAL A 82 -17.94 0.07 -15.28
CA VAL A 82 -18.23 0.27 -13.86
C VAL A 82 -18.83 1.66 -13.66
N THR A 83 -20.09 1.68 -13.24
CA THR A 83 -20.76 2.90 -12.80
C THR A 83 -20.24 3.27 -11.41
N TRP A 84 -19.47 4.35 -11.34
CA TRP A 84 -19.01 4.88 -10.05
C TRP A 84 -20.19 5.49 -9.28
N PRO A 85 -20.28 5.25 -7.96
CA PRO A 85 -21.38 5.74 -7.15
C PRO A 85 -21.39 7.27 -7.13
N ASN A 86 -22.58 7.85 -7.07
CA ASN A 86 -22.72 9.29 -6.93
C ASN A 86 -22.44 9.72 -5.48
N TRP A 87 -21.96 10.96 -5.30
CA TRP A 87 -21.65 11.54 -3.98
C TRP A 87 -22.67 11.27 -2.87
N PRO A 88 -24.00 11.36 -3.10
CA PRO A 88 -24.98 11.08 -2.05
C PRO A 88 -24.97 9.62 -1.59
N GLU A 89 -24.76 8.68 -2.49
CA GLU A 89 -24.73 7.24 -2.21
C GLU A 89 -23.49 6.86 -1.40
N THR A 90 -22.31 7.37 -1.80
CA THR A 90 -21.07 7.18 -1.05
C THR A 90 -21.19 7.70 0.39
N ARG A 91 -21.84 8.86 0.59
CA ARG A 91 -22.05 9.45 1.92
C ARG A 91 -22.91 8.56 2.81
N VAL A 92 -23.97 7.96 2.28
CA VAL A 92 -24.82 7.03 3.03
C VAL A 92 -24.00 5.82 3.47
N GLY A 93 -23.20 5.24 2.57
CA GLY A 93 -22.30 4.12 2.89
C GLY A 93 -21.32 4.46 4.02
N THR A 94 -20.64 5.62 3.94
CA THR A 94 -19.71 6.06 4.98
C THR A 94 -20.40 6.29 6.33
N ILE A 95 -21.60 6.89 6.34
CA ILE A 95 -22.35 7.11 7.59
C ILE A 95 -22.67 5.79 8.27
N VAL A 96 -23.11 4.77 7.52
CA VAL A 96 -23.39 3.44 8.08
C VAL A 96 -22.15 2.83 8.74
N VAL A 97 -21.00 2.91 8.07
CA VAL A 97 -19.73 2.39 8.62
C VAL A 97 -19.30 3.17 9.87
N VAL A 98 -19.43 4.50 9.87
CA VAL A 98 -19.12 5.34 11.04
C VAL A 98 -20.01 4.96 12.23
N VAL A 99 -21.31 4.78 12.01
CA VAL A 99 -22.22 4.37 13.08
C VAL A 99 -21.88 2.97 13.60
N ALA A 100 -21.65 2.00 12.70
CA ALA A 100 -21.30 0.63 13.09
C ALA A 100 -19.99 0.58 13.89
N THR A 101 -18.98 1.35 13.49
CA THR A 101 -17.68 1.42 14.20
C THR A 101 -17.82 2.08 15.56
N ILE A 102 -18.64 3.12 15.71
CA ILE A 102 -18.94 3.72 17.03
C ILE A 102 -19.59 2.69 17.95
N VAL A 103 -20.59 1.94 17.48
CA VAL A 103 -21.28 0.92 18.28
C VAL A 103 -20.29 -0.15 18.75
N ILE A 104 -19.48 -0.69 17.83
CA ILE A 104 -18.46 -1.70 18.17
C ILE A 104 -17.43 -1.13 19.16
N SER A 105 -16.97 0.09 18.94
CA SER A 105 -16.00 0.75 19.83
C SER A 105 -16.56 0.97 21.24
N LEU A 106 -17.85 1.32 21.38
CA LEU A 106 -18.49 1.46 22.69
C LEU A 106 -18.61 0.11 23.41
N ILE A 107 -18.95 -0.95 22.68
CA ILE A 107 -19.03 -2.31 23.25
C ILE A 107 -17.65 -2.75 23.74
N LEU A 108 -16.62 -2.64 22.89
CA LEU A 108 -15.25 -2.99 23.26
C LEU A 108 -14.75 -2.14 24.44
N GLY A 109 -14.96 -0.83 24.40
CA GLY A 109 -14.58 0.06 25.49
C GLY A 109 -15.28 -0.29 26.81
N PHE A 110 -16.53 -0.74 26.77
CA PHE A 110 -17.21 -1.25 27.96
C PHE A 110 -16.55 -2.52 28.51
N PHE A 111 -16.21 -3.49 27.64
CA PHE A 111 -15.50 -4.70 28.05
C PHE A 111 -14.12 -4.39 28.65
N ASP A 112 -13.37 -3.47 28.04
CA ASP A 112 -12.07 -3.03 28.53
C ASP A 112 -12.16 -2.41 29.94
N LEU A 113 -13.21 -1.60 30.20
CA LEU A 113 -13.45 -1.02 31.53
C LEU A 113 -13.78 -2.09 32.58
N VAL A 114 -14.63 -3.05 32.23
CA VAL A 114 -15.00 -4.15 33.13
C VAL A 114 -13.79 -5.01 33.45
N TRP A 115 -12.99 -5.37 32.45
CA TRP A 115 -11.78 -6.18 32.64
C TRP A 115 -10.70 -5.41 33.41
N GLY A 116 -10.54 -4.10 33.16
CA GLY A 116 -9.64 -3.24 33.92
C GLY A 116 -10.01 -3.17 35.41
N TRP A 117 -11.31 -3.02 35.70
CA TRP A 117 -11.79 -3.05 37.09
C TRP A 117 -11.60 -4.43 37.74
N LEU A 118 -11.95 -5.51 37.04
CA LEU A 118 -11.83 -6.88 37.54
C LEU A 118 -10.37 -7.27 37.81
N SER A 119 -9.46 -6.96 36.88
CA SER A 119 -8.03 -7.22 37.07
C SER A 119 -7.47 -6.46 38.28
N THR A 120 -7.84 -5.18 38.44
CA THR A 120 -7.42 -4.38 39.60
C THR A 120 -7.93 -4.97 40.92
N LEU A 121 -9.15 -5.52 40.95
CA LEU A 121 -9.70 -6.17 42.12
C LEU A 121 -8.90 -7.44 42.48
N VAL A 122 -8.59 -8.28 41.49
CA VAL A 122 -7.81 -9.51 41.68
C VAL A 122 -6.38 -9.22 42.16
N TYR A 123 -5.70 -8.21 41.60
CA TYR A 123 -4.35 -7.85 42.05
C TYR A 123 -4.29 -7.23 43.45
N ARG A 124 -5.43 -6.78 44.01
CA ARG A 124 -5.52 -6.20 45.35
C ARG A 124 -5.91 -7.22 46.44
N LEU A 125 -6.42 -8.38 46.04
CA LEU A 125 -6.71 -9.55 46.91
C LEU A 125 -5.43 -10.36 47.14
#